data_AF-A0A843EDC5-F1
#
_entry.id   AF-A0A843EDC5-F1
#
_cell.length_a   1.000
_cell.length_b   1.000
_cell.length_c   1.000
_cell.angle_alpha   90.00
_cell.angle_beta   90.00
_cell.angle_gamma   90.00
#
_symmetry.space_group_name_H-M   'P 1'
#
loop_
_entity.id
_entity.type
_entity.pdbx_description
1 polymer ?
#
loop_
_entity_poly.entity_id
_entity_poly.type
_entity_poly.pdbx_seq_one_letter_code
_entity_poly.pdbx_strand_id
1 'polypeptide(L)'
;PDVPLDADQKAFLAGLADSLSAAEWNGDVIGQVISEAGKASPIGTKGAFKVLYQILINKERGPRLGNFLASMDRDFVIGRVTEASQ
;
A
#
# COMPACT_ATOMS: atom_id res chain seq x y z
N PRO A 1 7.47 -7.03 8.44
CA PRO A 1 6.67 -7.75 9.45
C PRO A 1 5.98 -8.92 8.77
N ASP A 2 5.91 -10.08 9.42
CA ASP A 2 5.12 -11.19 8.91
C ASP A 2 3.66 -10.96 9.31
N VAL A 3 2.82 -10.62 8.33
CA VAL A 3 1.42 -10.26 8.52
C VAL A 3 0.57 -11.29 7.77
N PRO A 4 -0.38 -11.98 8.43
CA PRO A 4 -1.28 -12.87 7.73
C PRO A 4 -2.20 -12.06 6.80
N LEU A 5 -2.14 -12.36 5.50
CA LEU A 5 -2.92 -11.70 4.46
C LEU A 5 -3.84 -12.70 3.76
N ASP A 6 -5.07 -12.27 3.51
CA ASP A 6 -6.03 -13.03 2.70
C ASP A 6 -5.79 -12.86 1.19
N ALA A 7 -6.53 -13.61 0.37
CA ALA A 7 -6.38 -13.60 -1.08
C ALA A 7 -6.70 -12.23 -1.70
N ASP A 8 -7.70 -11.52 -1.18
CA ASP A 8 -8.11 -10.21 -1.70
C ASP A 8 -7.06 -9.14 -1.38
N GLN A 9 -6.45 -9.20 -0.20
CA GLN A 9 -5.35 -8.34 0.22
C GLN A 9 -4.11 -8.57 -0.63
N LYS A 10 -3.72 -9.83 -0.87
CA LYS A 10 -2.59 -10.17 -1.74
C LYS A 10 -2.80 -9.68 -3.18
N ALA A 11 -3.99 -9.92 -3.73
CA ALA A 11 -4.34 -9.45 -5.08
C ALA A 11 -4.30 -7.92 -5.18
N PHE A 12 -4.82 -7.22 -4.17
CA PHE A 12 -4.70 -5.76 -4.09
C PHE A 12 -3.24 -5.29 -4.07
N LEU A 13 -2.39 -5.89 -3.24
CA LEU A 13 -0.98 -5.51 -3.12
C LEU A 13 -0.20 -5.74 -4.41
N ALA A 14 -0.47 -6.84 -5.13
CA ALA A 14 0.14 -7.11 -6.42
C ALA A 14 -0.15 -5.98 -7.43
N GLY A 15 -1.43 -5.61 -7.61
CA GLY A 15 -1.80 -4.51 -8.52
C GLY A 15 -1.35 -3.13 -8.04
N LEU A 16 -1.25 -2.94 -6.73
CA LEU A 16 -0.74 -1.70 -6.15
C LEU A 16 0.76 -1.51 -6.43
N ALA A 17 1.57 -2.57 -6.38
CA ALA A 17 2.99 -2.49 -6.66
C ALA A 17 3.27 -1.93 -8.06
N ASP A 18 2.53 -2.40 -9.07
CA ASP A 18 2.62 -1.90 -10.44
C ASP A 18 2.21 -0.43 -10.53
N SER A 19 1.11 -0.07 -9.86
CA SER A 19 0.58 1.30 -9.86
C SER A 19 1.54 2.29 -9.20
N LEU A 20 2.15 1.92 -8.07
CA LEU A 20 3.17 2.71 -7.37
C LEU A 20 4.47 2.82 -8.19
N SER A 21 4.81 1.78 -8.96
CA SER A 21 5.97 1.79 -9.84
C SER A 21 5.83 2.77 -11.01
N ALA A 22 4.60 3.04 -11.45
CA ALA A 22 4.33 4.03 -12.51
C ALA A 22 4.06 5.46 -11.97
N ALA A 23 3.83 5.61 -10.66
CA ALA A 23 3.42 6.87 -10.06
C ALA A 23 4.59 7.82 -9.77
N GLU A 24 4.30 9.12 -9.75
CA GLU A 24 5.20 10.11 -9.19
C GLU A 24 5.33 9.90 -7.67
N TRP A 25 6.57 9.91 -7.17
CA TRP A 25 6.85 9.62 -5.76
C TRP A 25 6.62 10.83 -4.84
N ASN A 26 5.36 11.27 -4.75
CA ASN A 26 4.92 12.34 -3.85
C ASN A 26 3.71 11.90 -3.01
N GLY A 27 3.53 12.54 -1.86
CA GLY A 27 2.57 12.07 -0.86
C GLY A 27 1.10 12.12 -1.30
N ASP A 28 0.73 13.13 -2.09
CA ASP A 28 -0.64 13.31 -2.59
C ASP A 28 -0.95 12.26 -3.68
N VAL A 29 -0.05 12.06 -4.64
CA VAL A 29 -0.17 11.06 -5.71
C VAL A 29 -0.18 9.65 -5.14
N ILE A 30 0.74 9.32 -4.23
CA ILE A 30 0.75 8.01 -3.57
C ILE A 30 -0.56 7.77 -2.82
N GLY A 31 -1.05 8.77 -2.07
CA GLY A 31 -2.32 8.68 -1.36
C GLY A 31 -3.50 8.45 -2.30
N GLN A 32 -3.52 9.12 -3.46
CA GLN A 32 -4.54 8.95 -4.49
C GLN A 32 -4.49 7.55 -5.11
N VAL A 33 -3.31 7.08 -5.52
CA VAL A 33 -3.11 5.73 -6.09
C VAL A 33 -3.61 4.64 -5.15
N ILE A 34 -3.26 4.72 -3.86
CA ILE A 34 -3.74 3.77 -2.84
C ILE A 34 -5.26 3.83 -2.71
N SER A 35 -5.82 5.04 -2.70
CA SER A 35 -7.27 5.25 -2.55
C SER A 35 -8.03 4.66 -3.74
N GLU A 36 -7.58 4.91 -4.96
CA GLU A 36 -8.18 4.43 -6.20
C GLU A 36 -8.07 2.91 -6.35
N ALA A 37 -6.87 2.36 -6.15
CA ALA A 37 -6.66 0.90 -6.14
C ALA A 37 -7.53 0.23 -5.06
N GLY A 38 -7.63 0.85 -3.88
CA GLY A 38 -8.50 0.37 -2.81
C GLY A 38 -9.99 0.38 -3.20
N LYS A 39 -10.48 1.46 -3.84
CA LYS A 39 -11.88 1.54 -4.33
C LYS A 39 -12.21 0.47 -5.37
N ALA A 40 -11.24 0.14 -6.22
CA ALA A 40 -11.40 -0.88 -7.27
C ALA A 40 -11.27 -2.32 -6.73
N SER A 41 -10.84 -2.49 -5.48
CA SER A 41 -10.59 -3.80 -4.86
C SER A 41 -11.70 -4.22 -3.88
N PRO A 42 -11.87 -5.54 -3.64
CA PRO A 42 -12.81 -6.05 -2.63
C PRO A 42 -12.55 -5.56 -1.20
N ILE A 43 -11.29 -5.22 -0.86
CA ILE A 43 -10.92 -4.77 0.49
C ILE A 43 -11.32 -3.31 0.79
N GLY A 44 -11.67 -2.55 -0.25
CA GLY A 44 -12.05 -1.15 -0.17
C GLY A 44 -10.91 -0.22 0.27
N THR A 45 -11.13 1.10 0.15
CA THR A 45 -10.14 2.13 0.53
C THR A 45 -9.64 1.97 1.96
N LYS A 46 -10.54 1.71 2.92
CA LYS A 46 -10.16 1.56 4.33
C LYS A 46 -9.28 0.31 4.55
N GLY A 47 -9.58 -0.80 3.87
CA GLY A 47 -8.77 -2.01 3.91
C GLY A 47 -7.39 -1.78 3.28
N ALA A 48 -7.33 -1.10 2.14
CA ALA A 48 -6.09 -0.72 1.46
C ALA A 48 -5.13 0.07 2.37
N PHE A 49 -5.61 1.11 3.06
CA PHE A 49 -4.78 1.84 4.02
C PHE A 49 -4.37 0.97 5.21
N LYS A 50 -5.28 0.14 5.73
CA LYS A 50 -4.99 -0.75 6.87
C LYS A 50 -3.88 -1.74 6.55
N VAL A 51 -3.97 -2.44 5.41
CA VAL A 51 -2.99 -3.47 5.04
C VAL A 51 -1.60 -2.86 4.85
N LEU A 52 -1.51 -1.67 4.24
CA LEU A 52 -0.25 -0.96 4.07
C LEU A 52 0.38 -0.55 5.41
N TYR A 53 -0.42 -0.07 6.36
CA TYR A 53 0.08 0.21 7.71
C TYR A 53 0.61 -1.04 8.42
N GLN A 54 -0.02 -2.20 8.20
CA GLN A 54 0.41 -3.46 8.81
C GLN A 54 1.74 -3.94 8.21
N ILE A 55 1.86 -4.02 6.89
CA ILE A 55 3.06 -4.60 6.24
C ILE A 55 4.30 -3.69 6.33
N LEU A 56 4.11 -2.37 6.48
CA LEU A 56 5.23 -1.42 6.53
C LEU A 56 5.67 -1.13 7.97
N ILE A 57 4.73 -0.90 8.89
CA ILE A 57 5.05 -0.44 10.24
C ILE A 57 4.35 -1.21 11.36
N ASN A 58 3.68 -2.31 11.05
CA ASN A 58 2.94 -3.14 12.00
C ASN A 58 1.95 -2.35 12.86
N LYS A 59 1.24 -1.40 12.24
CA LYS A 59 0.17 -0.62 12.89
C LYS A 59 -1.15 -0.81 12.15
N GLU A 60 -2.26 -0.53 12.82
CA GLU A 60 -3.58 -0.60 12.20
C GLU A 60 -4.03 0.72 11.55
N ARG A 61 -3.45 1.85 11.96
CA ARG A 61 -3.81 3.19 11.49
C ARG A 61 -2.71 4.21 11.78
N GLY A 62 -2.75 5.32 11.04
CA GLY A 62 -1.95 6.51 11.28
C GLY A 62 -2.49 7.70 10.48
N PRO A 63 -2.01 8.93 10.76
CA PRO A 63 -2.29 10.06 9.92
C PRO A 63 -1.46 10.00 8.62
N ARG A 64 -2.10 10.34 7.50
CA ARG A 64 -1.45 10.68 6.21
C ARG A 64 -0.46 9.64 5.69
N LEU A 65 -0.94 8.42 5.38
CA LEU A 65 -0.10 7.35 4.85
C LEU A 65 0.68 7.78 3.59
N GLY A 66 0.05 8.48 2.64
CA GLY A 66 0.73 8.92 1.42
C GLY A 66 2.01 9.72 1.69
N ASN A 67 1.92 10.76 2.54
CA ASN A 67 3.10 11.55 2.93
C ASN A 67 4.13 10.74 3.70
N PHE A 68 3.69 9.78 4.52
CA PHE A 68 4.60 8.89 5.22
C PHE A 68 5.38 8.01 4.25
N LEU A 69 4.73 7.41 3.25
CA LEU A 69 5.40 6.63 2.22
C LEU A 69 6.33 7.47 1.34
N ALA A 70 5.94 8.70 1.02
CA ALA A 70 6.79 9.63 0.27
C ALA A 70 8.07 10.02 1.03
N SER A 71 8.08 9.90 2.37
CA SER A 71 9.28 10.11 3.19
C SER A 71 10.19 8.88 3.28
N MET A 72 9.74 7.73 2.76
CA MET A 72 10.50 6.49 2.69
C MET A 72 11.17 6.34 1.33
N ASP A 73 12.20 5.50 1.30
CA ASP A 73 12.82 5.05 0.05
C ASP A 73 11.78 4.32 -0.82
N ARG A 74 11.71 4.73 -2.10
CA ARG A 74 10.72 4.22 -3.05
C ARG A 74 10.84 2.73 -3.28
N ASP A 75 12.07 2.27 -3.52
CA ASP A 75 12.35 0.89 -3.88
C ASP A 75 12.11 -0.01 -2.66
N PHE A 76 12.37 0.50 -1.45
CA PHE A 76 11.98 -0.18 -0.22
C PHE A 76 10.46 -0.39 -0.11
N VAL A 77 9.66 0.65 -0.35
CA VAL A 77 8.19 0.56 -0.24
C VAL A 77 7.64 -0.41 -1.29
N ILE A 78 8.03 -0.25 -2.55
CA ILE A 78 7.58 -1.13 -3.65
C ILE A 78 8.03 -2.58 -3.41
N GLY A 79 9.28 -2.78 -2.98
CA GLY A 79 9.81 -4.09 -2.64
C GLY A 79 9.02 -4.77 -1.53
N ARG A 80 8.67 -4.05 -0.47
CA ARG A 80 7.86 -4.59 0.63
C ARG A 80 6.42 -4.91 0.20
N VAL A 81 5.80 -4.06 -0.62
CA VAL A 81 4.45 -4.32 -1.16
C VAL A 81 4.46 -5.56 -2.06
N THR A 82 5.50 -5.71 -2.88
CA THR A 82 5.68 -6.88 -3.76
C THR A 82 5.93 -8.16 -2.99
N GLU A 83 6.81 -8.12 -1.97
CA GLU A 83 7.09 -9.25 -1.08
C GLU A 83 5.81 -9.73 -0.37
N ALA A 84 5.01 -8.79 0.13
CA ALA A 84 3.77 -9.09 0.84
C ALA A 84 2.62 -9.60 -0.06
N SER A 85 2.72 -9.45 -1.38
CA SER A 85 1.70 -9.94 -2.31
C SER A 85 1.85 -11.42 -2.67
N GLN A 86 3.01 -12.01 -2.38
CA GLN A 86 3.32 -13.43 -2.64
C GLN A 86 2.65 -14.34 -1.61
#